data_AF-A0A653CCA3-F1
#
_entry.id   AF-A0A653CCA3-F1
#
_cell.length_a   1.000
_cell.length_b   1.000
_cell.length_c   1.000
_cell.angle_alpha   90.00
_cell.angle_beta   90.00
_cell.angle_gamma   90.00
#
_symmetry.space_group_name_H-M   'P 1'
#
loop_
_entity.id
_entity.type
_entity.pdbx_description
1 polymer ?
#
loop_
_entity_poly.entity_id
_entity_poly.type
_entity_poly.pdbx_seq_one_letter_code
_entity_poly.pdbx_strand_id
1 'polypeptide(L)'
;MFTHPYLLGSIVFRFHSPTEWKPTHRRHFAGELLSVNPSIAKWLPGLFCLNERAVYLGHWEHGFFSYTAVGATNVGTVKVYFDKTLQTNIHKKSAPMKEVCLGSAVDLKRGDPWASFEWAPP
;
A
#
# COMPACT_ATOMS: atom_id res chain seq x y z
N MET A 1 -1.37 21.95 -32.61
CA MET A 1 -0.17 21.38 -31.98
C MET A 1 0.26 22.36 -30.88
N PHE A 2 -0.15 22.13 -29.63
CA PHE A 2 0.24 22.98 -28.50
C PHE A 2 0.73 22.08 -27.36
N THR A 3 2.07 22.05 -27.27
CA THR A 3 2.94 21.98 -26.09
C THR A 3 2.37 21.42 -24.77
N HIS A 4 2.76 20.18 -24.49
CA HIS A 4 3.24 19.63 -23.20
C HIS A 4 2.55 20.06 -21.89
N PRO A 5 1.65 19.23 -21.34
CA PRO A 5 1.16 19.35 -19.96
C PRO A 5 2.20 18.77 -18.98
N TYR A 6 3.39 19.37 -18.88
CA TYR A 6 4.27 19.14 -17.74
C TYR A 6 3.94 20.20 -16.68
N LEU A 7 3.13 19.86 -15.68
CA LEU A 7 3.03 20.48 -14.34
C LEU A 7 1.63 20.27 -13.74
N LEU A 8 1.22 19.02 -13.56
CA LEU A 8 0.65 18.66 -12.26
C LEU A 8 1.72 17.82 -11.59
N GLY A 9 2.44 18.38 -10.61
CA GLY A 9 3.34 17.60 -9.79
C GLY A 9 2.57 16.42 -9.23
N SER A 10 3.03 15.19 -9.49
CA SER A 10 2.37 13.98 -9.03
C SER A 10 2.10 14.10 -7.54
N ILE A 11 0.82 14.14 -7.13
CA ILE A 11 0.46 14.15 -5.72
C ILE A 11 0.80 12.75 -5.19
N VAL A 12 1.82 12.68 -4.35
CA VAL A 12 2.28 11.44 -3.72
C VAL A 12 1.91 11.51 -2.25
N PHE A 13 1.12 10.56 -1.79
CA PHE A 13 0.76 10.45 -0.37
C PHE A 13 1.77 9.53 0.32
N ARG A 14 2.67 10.10 1.13
CA ARG A 14 3.72 9.34 1.82
C ARG A 14 3.23 8.83 3.15
N PHE A 15 3.65 7.62 3.49
CA PHE A 15 3.47 7.04 4.81
C PHE A 15 4.77 7.16 5.60
N HIS A 16 4.60 7.52 6.87
CA HIS A 16 5.67 7.52 7.84
C HIS A 16 5.41 6.43 8.87
N SER A 17 6.49 5.85 9.38
CA SER A 17 6.38 4.85 10.43
C SER A 17 5.85 5.50 11.71
N PRO A 18 4.76 5.01 12.32
CA PRO A 18 4.21 5.62 13.53
C PRO A 18 5.04 5.31 14.78
N THR A 19 5.89 4.29 14.72
CA THR A 19 6.69 3.79 15.83
C THR A 19 7.99 3.17 15.31
N GLU A 20 8.88 2.78 16.22
CA GLU A 20 9.93 1.83 15.91
C GLU A 20 9.35 0.42 15.76
N TRP A 21 9.62 -0.25 14.63
CA TRP A 21 9.18 -1.62 14.38
C TRP A 21 9.99 -2.28 13.26
N LYS A 22 9.91 -3.61 13.19
CA LYS A 22 10.62 -4.46 12.24
C LYS A 22 9.63 -5.28 11.41
N PRO A 23 9.36 -4.90 10.14
CA PRO A 23 8.58 -5.71 9.22
C PRO A 23 9.31 -7.01 8.89
N THR A 24 8.64 -8.15 9.04
CA THR A 24 9.21 -9.48 8.75
C THR A 24 8.53 -10.18 7.59
N HIS A 25 7.25 -9.91 7.36
CA HIS A 25 6.47 -10.53 6.28
C HIS A 25 5.63 -9.49 5.56
N ARG A 26 5.43 -9.70 4.26
CA ARG A 26 4.42 -9.01 3.47
C ARG A 26 3.39 -10.01 2.98
N ARG A 27 2.11 -9.72 3.18
CA ARG A 27 1.00 -10.34 2.45
C ARG A 27 0.40 -9.33 1.48
N HIS A 28 0.44 -9.65 0.19
CA HIS A 28 -0.22 -8.88 -0.85
C HIS A 28 -1.49 -9.62 -1.27
N PHE A 29 -2.62 -8.93 -1.23
CA PHE A 29 -3.91 -9.44 -1.67
C PHE A 29 -4.29 -8.69 -2.93
N ALA A 30 -4.45 -9.42 -4.03
CA ALA A 30 -5.03 -8.86 -5.24
C ALA A 30 -6.51 -8.53 -5.00
N GLY A 31 -7.01 -7.49 -5.64
CA GLY A 31 -8.39 -7.04 -5.43
C GLY A 31 -8.75 -5.88 -6.35
N GLU A 32 -9.89 -5.27 -6.05
CA GLU A 32 -10.44 -4.14 -6.79
C GLU A 32 -9.78 -2.81 -6.37
N LEU A 33 -10.08 -1.73 -7.10
CA LEU A 33 -9.73 -0.36 -6.70
C LEU A 33 -10.99 0.48 -6.54
N LEU A 34 -11.91 0.01 -5.68
CA LEU A 34 -13.16 0.70 -5.40
C LEU A 34 -12.89 1.98 -4.58
N SER A 35 -13.80 2.94 -4.70
CA SER A 35 -13.69 4.20 -3.98
C SER A 35 -13.91 4.02 -2.48
N VAL A 36 -13.02 4.61 -1.69
CA VAL A 36 -13.06 4.62 -0.22
C VAL A 36 -13.81 5.82 0.35
N ASN A 37 -14.62 6.51 -0.47
CA ASN A 37 -15.50 7.56 0.01
C ASN A 37 -16.38 7.03 1.17
N PRO A 38 -16.55 7.79 2.27
CA PRO A 38 -17.30 7.35 3.45
C PRO A 38 -18.70 6.79 3.16
N SER A 39 -19.42 7.34 2.18
CA SER A 39 -20.75 6.84 1.80
C SER A 39 -20.70 5.45 1.19
N ILE A 40 -19.72 5.18 0.32
CA ILE A 40 -19.50 3.86 -0.30
C ILE A 40 -19.00 2.87 0.75
N ALA A 41 -18.05 3.28 1.60
CA ALA A 41 -17.51 2.45 2.67
C ALA A 41 -18.57 2.02 3.69
N LYS A 42 -19.57 2.88 3.95
CA LYS A 42 -20.74 2.54 4.78
C LYS A 42 -21.69 1.55 4.09
N TRP A 43 -21.86 1.70 2.78
CA TRP A 43 -22.82 0.92 2.00
C TRP A 43 -22.30 -0.47 1.59
N LEU A 44 -20.99 -0.63 1.39
CA LEU A 44 -20.37 -1.88 0.96
C LEU A 44 -19.56 -2.53 2.10
N PRO A 45 -20.14 -3.49 2.84
CA PRO A 45 -19.43 -4.24 3.86
C PRO A 45 -18.20 -4.94 3.28
N GLY A 46 -17.07 -4.85 3.98
CA GLY A 46 -15.84 -5.48 3.54
C GLY A 46 -15.14 -4.78 2.37
N LEU A 47 -15.50 -3.53 2.03
CA LEU A 47 -14.83 -2.72 0.99
C LEU A 47 -13.30 -2.84 1.02
N PHE A 48 -12.68 -2.71 2.19
CA PHE A 48 -11.22 -2.79 2.34
C PHE A 48 -10.65 -4.20 2.11
N CYS A 49 -11.46 -5.24 2.26
CA CYS A 49 -11.08 -6.62 1.97
C CYS A 49 -11.22 -6.94 0.47
N LEU A 50 -12.15 -6.27 -0.22
CA LEU A 50 -12.35 -6.35 -1.66
C LEU A 50 -11.26 -5.60 -2.42
N ASN A 51 -10.82 -4.46 -1.88
CA ASN A 51 -9.76 -3.69 -2.50
C ASN A 51 -8.40 -4.40 -2.41
N GLU A 52 -7.59 -4.18 -3.43
CA GLU A 52 -6.18 -4.57 -3.43
C GLU A 52 -5.47 -3.95 -2.23
N ARG A 53 -4.65 -4.74 -1.53
CA ARG A 53 -3.92 -4.26 -0.34
C ARG A 53 -2.59 -4.97 -0.13
N ALA A 54 -1.65 -4.24 0.45
CA ALA A 54 -0.39 -4.77 0.95
C ALA A 54 -0.35 -4.65 2.47
N VAL A 55 -0.21 -5.80 3.14
CA VAL A 55 -0.14 -5.92 4.59
C VAL A 55 1.29 -6.27 4.98
N TYR A 56 1.93 -5.39 5.74
CA TYR A 56 3.23 -5.65 6.36
C TYR A 56 3.02 -6.06 7.80
N LEU A 57 3.60 -7.19 8.16
CA LEU A 57 3.52 -7.82 9.48
C LEU A 57 4.89 -7.78 10.12
N GLY A 58 4.95 -7.55 11.43
CA GLY A 58 6.20 -7.44 12.14
C GLY A 58 6.00 -7.34 13.64
N HIS A 59 7.03 -6.81 14.30
CA HIS A 59 6.99 -6.56 15.74
C HIS A 59 7.47 -5.16 16.07
N TRP A 60 6.87 -4.58 17.09
CA TRP A 60 7.30 -3.37 17.78
C TRP A 60 7.55 -3.72 19.26
N GLU A 61 7.90 -2.72 20.08
CA GLU A 61 8.22 -2.92 21.50
C GLU A 61 7.15 -3.70 22.27
N HIS A 62 5.87 -3.53 21.93
CA HIS A 62 4.75 -4.18 22.63
C HIS A 62 4.22 -5.45 21.94
N GLY A 63 5.03 -6.08 21.08
CA GLY A 63 4.70 -7.35 20.45
C GLY A 63 4.32 -7.19 18.98
N PHE A 64 3.22 -7.80 18.54
CA PHE A 64 2.81 -7.81 17.14
C PHE A 64 2.45 -6.39 16.64
N PHE A 65 2.88 -6.07 15.42
CA PHE A 65 2.50 -4.85 14.72
C PHE A 65 2.15 -5.18 13.27
N SER A 66 1.13 -4.51 12.72
CA SER A 66 0.82 -4.57 11.30
C SER A 66 0.51 -3.20 10.73
N TYR A 67 0.89 -3.02 9.47
CA TYR A 67 0.53 -1.85 8.68
C TYR A 67 -0.05 -2.30 7.36
N THR A 68 -1.24 -1.82 7.03
CA THR A 68 -1.94 -2.17 5.79
C THR A 68 -2.14 -0.93 4.92
N ALA A 69 -1.61 -0.97 3.69
CA ALA A 69 -1.94 -0.01 2.65
C ALA A 69 -3.03 -0.61 1.75
N VAL A 70 -4.18 0.05 1.67
CA VAL A 70 -5.32 -0.37 0.84
C VAL A 70 -5.43 0.57 -0.34
N GLY A 71 -5.32 0.03 -1.56
CA GLY A 71 -5.50 0.80 -2.78
C GLY A 71 -6.94 1.28 -2.94
N ALA A 72 -7.12 2.36 -3.69
CA ALA A 72 -8.44 2.89 -4.03
C ALA A 72 -8.42 3.49 -5.45
N THR A 73 -9.60 3.86 -5.93
CA THR A 73 -9.76 4.51 -7.25
C THR A 73 -8.80 5.70 -7.38
N ASN A 74 -8.07 5.78 -8.49
CA ASN A 74 -7.05 6.78 -8.80
C ASN A 74 -5.77 6.78 -7.94
N VAL A 75 -5.69 5.99 -6.87
CA VAL A 75 -4.55 5.88 -5.94
C VAL A 75 -4.34 4.42 -5.53
N GLY A 76 -4.15 3.56 -6.54
CA GLY A 76 -3.99 2.12 -6.36
C GLY A 76 -2.54 1.64 -6.30
N THR A 77 -1.58 2.47 -6.72
CA THR A 77 -0.18 2.06 -6.75
C THR A 77 0.47 2.27 -5.38
N VAL A 78 0.81 1.18 -4.69
CA VAL A 78 1.54 1.18 -3.41
C VAL A 78 3.02 0.93 -3.68
N LYS A 79 3.86 1.89 -3.31
CA LYS A 79 5.31 1.76 -3.42
C LYS A 79 5.94 1.70 -2.04
N VAL A 80 6.65 0.61 -1.77
CA VAL A 80 7.33 0.39 -0.50
C VAL A 80 8.83 0.50 -0.71
N TYR A 81 9.50 1.31 0.11
CA TYR A 81 10.86 1.77 -0.21
C TYR A 81 11.91 0.70 0.02
N PHE A 82 11.72 -0.16 1.03
CA PHE A 82 12.62 -1.30 1.30
C PHE A 82 12.21 -2.58 0.54
N ASP A 83 10.96 -2.69 0.08
CA ASP A 83 10.46 -3.87 -0.62
C ASP A 83 10.21 -3.56 -2.10
N LYS A 84 11.25 -3.77 -2.90
CA LYS A 84 11.22 -3.55 -4.36
C LYS A 84 10.44 -4.62 -5.13
N THR A 85 10.03 -5.69 -4.46
CA THR A 85 9.38 -6.83 -5.10
C THR A 85 7.85 -6.70 -5.13
N LEU A 86 7.30 -5.74 -4.37
CA LEU A 86 5.87 -5.46 -4.39
C LEU A 86 5.50 -4.76 -5.69
N GLN A 87 4.54 -5.33 -6.40
CA GLN A 87 3.87 -4.70 -7.53
C GLN A 87 2.37 -4.73 -7.25
N THR A 88 1.75 -3.56 -7.23
CA THR A 88 0.31 -3.39 -7.09
C THR A 88 -0.27 -2.73 -8.35
N ASN A 89 -1.59 -2.67 -8.44
CA ASN A 89 -2.31 -2.14 -9.59
C ASN A 89 -1.89 -2.83 -10.91
N ILE A 90 -1.80 -4.15 -10.86
CA ILE A 90 -1.45 -4.97 -12.03
C ILE A 90 -2.71 -5.67 -12.56
N HIS A 91 -3.12 -5.36 -13.79
CA HIS A 91 -4.30 -5.99 -14.44
C HIS A 91 -4.13 -7.49 -14.79
N LYS A 92 -3.04 -8.12 -14.35
CA LYS A 92 -2.77 -9.54 -14.62
C LYS A 92 -3.48 -10.40 -13.58
N LYS A 93 -4.02 -11.53 -14.01
CA LYS A 93 -4.48 -12.59 -13.10
C LYS A 93 -3.30 -13.02 -12.22
N SER A 94 -3.31 -12.58 -10.97
CA SER A 94 -2.34 -12.96 -9.95
C SER A 94 -3.02 -13.90 -8.95
N ALA A 95 -2.21 -14.59 -8.16
CA ALA A 95 -2.75 -15.36 -7.04
C ALA A 95 -3.55 -14.43 -6.11
N PRO A 96 -4.68 -14.88 -5.55
CA PRO A 96 -5.53 -14.04 -4.70
C PRO A 96 -4.77 -13.49 -3.48
N MET A 97 -3.76 -14.22 -3.01
CA MET A 97 -2.84 -13.75 -1.98
C MET A 97 -1.43 -14.27 -2.26
N LYS A 98 -0.43 -13.40 -2.08
CA LYS A 98 0.99 -13.73 -2.14
C LYS A 98 1.70 -13.26 -0.88
N GLU A 99 2.30 -14.20 -0.16
CA GLU A 99 3.13 -13.92 1.01
C GLU A 99 4.62 -13.92 0.63
N VAL A 100 5.39 -13.00 1.23
CA VAL A 100 6.84 -12.91 1.09
C VAL A 100 7.44 -12.69 2.47
N CYS A 101 8.42 -13.51 2.83
CA CYS A 101 9.27 -13.26 4.00
C CYS A 101 10.34 -12.24 3.62
N LEU A 102 10.34 -11.10 4.32
CA LEU A 102 11.28 -10.00 4.12
C LEU A 102 12.57 -10.19 4.93
N GLY A 103 12.55 -11.13 5.88
CA GLY A 103 13.63 -11.34 6.84
C GLY A 103 13.60 -10.30 7.96
N SER A 104 14.75 -10.06 8.59
CA SER A 104 14.92 -9.16 9.74
C SER A 104 15.82 -7.94 9.45
N ALA A 105 16.09 -7.67 8.17
CA ALA A 105 17.03 -6.62 7.74
C ALA A 105 16.44 -5.20 7.79
N VAL A 106 15.12 -5.07 7.94
CA VAL A 106 14.44 -3.78 7.95
C VAL A 106 14.12 -3.37 9.38
N ASP A 107 14.60 -2.20 9.77
CA ASP A 107 14.34 -1.56 11.06
C ASP A 107 13.87 -0.14 10.77
N LEU A 108 12.58 0.13 11.00
CA LEU A 108 11.98 1.44 10.79
C LEU A 108 11.89 2.17 12.11
N LYS A 109 12.39 3.40 12.17
CA LYS A 109 12.22 4.29 13.32
C LYS A 109 10.96 5.13 13.17
N ARG A 110 10.46 5.65 14.30
CA ARG A 110 9.32 6.57 14.30
C ARG A 110 9.64 7.78 13.40
N GLY A 111 8.72 8.07 12.48
CA GLY A 111 8.86 9.17 11.53
C GLY A 111 9.54 8.79 10.22
N ASP A 112 10.13 7.60 10.09
CA ASP A 112 10.79 7.19 8.85
C ASP A 112 9.78 7.09 7.70
N PRO A 113 10.03 7.75 6.55
CA PRO A 113 9.23 7.53 5.37
C PRO A 113 9.52 6.13 4.83
N TRP A 114 8.49 5.28 4.68
CA TRP A 114 8.72 3.87 4.31
C TRP A 114 7.93 3.42 3.10
N ALA A 115 6.88 4.14 2.72
CA ALA A 115 6.08 3.84 1.54
C ALA A 115 5.29 5.06 1.05
N SER A 116 4.62 4.95 -0.10
CA SER A 116 3.68 5.94 -0.60
C SER A 116 2.60 5.36 -1.51
N PHE A 117 1.46 6.06 -1.60
CA PHE A 117 0.53 5.92 -2.73
C PHE A 117 0.96 6.81 -3.88
N GLU A 118 0.92 6.26 -5.07
CA GLU A 118 1.08 6.96 -6.35
C GLU A 118 -0.22 6.86 -7.15
N TRP A 119 -0.41 7.81 -8.06
CA TRP A 119 -1.58 7.83 -8.94
C TRP A 119 -1.66 6.54 -9.76
N ALA A 120 -2.85 5.98 -9.86
CA ALA A 120 -3.17 4.81 -10.67
C ALA A 120 -4.19 5.25 -11.73
N PRO A 121 -3.90 5.10 -13.04
CA PRO A 121 -4.93 5.30 -14.05
C PRO A 121 -6.08 4.30 -13.84
N PRO A 122 -7.32 4.67 -14.20
CA PRO A 122 -8.44 3.74 -14.22
C PRO A 122 -8.26 2.62 -15.25
#